data_AF-A0A8J8AVT5-F1
#
_entry.id   AF-A0A8J8AVT5-F1
#
_cell.length_a   1.000
_cell.length_b   1.000
_cell.length_c   1.000
_cell.angle_alpha   90.00
_cell.angle_beta   90.00
_cell.angle_gamma   90.00
#
_symmetry.space_group_name_H-M   'P 1'
#
loop_
_entity.id
_entity.type
_entity.pdbx_description
1 polymer ?
#
loop_
_entity_poly.entity_id
_entity_poly.type
_entity_poly.pdbx_seq_one_letter_code
_entity_poly.pdbx_strand_id
1 'polypeptide(L)'
;AHLVGLPGITEAAQREVTYLHVMFDRHEVILADGAWSESFQPGDRSLSGLEADQRDELLKIFPELGQGAVVPQFDAARLTLKSYEARLLLGLGGANLAPTQKAPIVGGLRMKQVA
;
A
#
# COMPACT_ATOMS: atom_id res chain seq x y z
N ALA A 1 21.82 7.32 4.56
CA ALA A 1 21.40 6.81 3.24
C ALA A 1 21.82 5.35 3.13
N HIS A 2 20.87 4.40 3.22
CA HIS A 2 21.21 2.96 3.26
C HIS A 2 21.14 2.26 1.89
N LEU A 3 20.52 2.87 0.88
CA LEU A 3 20.30 2.25 -0.43
C LEU A 3 21.09 2.91 -1.59
N VAL A 4 21.47 4.19 -1.44
CA VAL A 4 22.24 4.92 -2.44
C VAL A 4 23.62 4.29 -2.61
N GLY A 5 24.03 4.02 -3.87
CA GLY A 5 25.32 3.38 -4.20
C GLY A 5 25.21 1.89 -4.52
N LEU A 6 24.04 1.26 -4.34
CA LEU A 6 23.76 -0.06 -4.89
C LEU A 6 23.58 0.02 -6.43
N PRO A 7 23.87 -1.06 -7.18
CA PRO A 7 23.66 -1.08 -8.63
C PRO A 7 22.22 -0.67 -9.01
N GLY A 8 22.09 0.36 -9.84
CA GLY A 8 20.80 0.88 -10.29
C GLY A 8 20.11 1.89 -9.37
N ILE A 9 20.73 2.28 -8.24
CA ILE A 9 20.16 3.26 -7.29
C ILE A 9 21.07 4.48 -7.21
N THR A 10 20.59 5.61 -7.72
CA THR A 10 21.28 6.90 -7.72
C THR A 10 20.40 7.99 -7.13
N GLU A 11 21.02 9.03 -6.58
CA GLU A 11 20.29 10.23 -6.19
C GLU A 11 19.86 11.01 -7.43
N ALA A 12 18.61 11.46 -7.44
CA ALA A 12 18.08 12.34 -8.47
C ALA A 12 17.76 13.70 -7.84
N ALA A 13 18.46 14.74 -8.26
CA ALA A 13 18.21 16.09 -7.76
C ALA A 13 16.86 16.60 -8.28
N GLN A 14 15.89 16.79 -7.39
CA GLN A 14 14.59 17.38 -7.70
C GLN A 14 14.46 18.71 -6.95
N ARG A 15 13.82 19.70 -7.59
CA ARG A 15 13.56 21.00 -6.95
C ARG A 15 12.55 20.91 -5.81
N GLU A 16 11.58 20.04 -5.98
CA GLU A 16 10.49 19.80 -5.04
C GLU A 16 10.07 18.34 -5.15
N VAL A 17 9.61 17.77 -4.03
CA VAL A 17 9.01 16.44 -3.96
C VAL A 17 7.69 16.58 -3.23
N THR A 18 6.61 16.16 -3.87
CA THR A 18 5.29 16.09 -3.26
C THR A 18 4.99 14.64 -2.88
N TYR A 19 4.62 14.42 -1.62
CA TYR A 19 4.17 13.12 -1.15
C TYR A 19 2.64 13.08 -1.22
N LEU A 20 2.08 12.10 -1.94
CA LEU A 20 0.64 11.96 -2.10
C LEU A 20 0.18 10.65 -1.47
N HIS A 21 -0.78 10.74 -0.55
CA HIS A 21 -1.47 9.56 -0.04
C HIS A 21 -2.66 9.23 -0.95
N VAL A 22 -2.54 8.17 -1.73
CA VAL A 22 -3.60 7.68 -2.62
C VAL A 22 -4.35 6.55 -1.92
N MET A 23 -5.62 6.77 -1.61
CA MET A 23 -6.47 5.80 -0.94
C MET A 23 -7.73 5.50 -1.75
N PHE A 24 -8.16 4.25 -1.73
CA PHE A 24 -9.39 3.75 -2.35
C PHE A 24 -10.30 3.12 -1.29
N ASP A 25 -11.49 2.69 -1.72
CA ASP A 25 -12.40 1.92 -0.86
C ASP A 25 -11.83 0.56 -0.42
N ARG A 26 -10.73 0.09 -1.01
CA ARG A 26 -9.99 -1.11 -0.61
C ARG A 26 -8.50 -0.89 -0.85
N HIS A 27 -7.65 -1.69 -0.23
CA HIS A 27 -6.23 -1.68 -0.59
C HIS A 27 -6.05 -2.32 -1.98
N GLU A 28 -5.41 -1.58 -2.90
CA GLU A 28 -5.22 -1.99 -4.28
C GLU A 28 -3.76 -1.89 -4.73
N VAL A 29 -3.41 -2.71 -5.73
CA VAL A 29 -2.14 -2.59 -6.45
C VAL A 29 -2.38 -1.74 -7.70
N ILE A 30 -1.58 -0.69 -7.87
CA ILE A 30 -1.69 0.28 -8.97
C ILE A 30 -0.42 0.29 -9.81
N LEU A 31 -0.54 0.64 -11.09
CA LEU A 31 0.60 0.91 -11.96
C LEU A 31 0.81 2.43 -12.02
N ALA A 32 1.87 2.91 -11.41
CA ALA A 32 2.22 4.33 -11.34
C ALA A 32 3.58 4.55 -12.00
N ASP A 33 3.63 5.38 -13.04
CA ASP A 33 4.85 5.72 -13.78
C ASP A 33 5.69 4.48 -14.20
N GLY A 34 5.00 3.44 -14.69
CA GLY A 34 5.64 2.18 -15.11
C GLY A 34 6.09 1.26 -13.97
N ALA A 35 5.88 1.64 -12.71
CA ALA A 35 6.19 0.83 -11.53
C ALA A 35 4.92 0.32 -10.84
N TRP A 36 4.87 -0.98 -10.52
CA TRP A 36 3.83 -1.53 -9.67
C TRP A 36 4.01 -1.03 -8.24
N SER A 37 2.96 -0.43 -7.70
CA SER A 37 2.91 0.19 -6.37
C SER A 37 1.65 -0.24 -5.63
N GLU A 38 1.65 -0.07 -4.31
CA GLU A 38 0.50 -0.33 -3.45
C GLU A 38 -0.17 0.99 -3.05
N SER A 39 -1.50 1.04 -3.04
CA SER A 39 -2.24 2.18 -2.51
C SER A 39 -2.04 2.29 -1.00
N PHE A 40 -2.33 3.44 -0.42
CA PHE A 40 -2.22 3.61 1.03
C PHE A 40 -3.10 2.60 1.77
N GLN A 41 -2.46 1.76 2.57
CA GLN A 41 -3.12 0.81 3.47
C GLN A 41 -3.14 1.39 4.88
N PRO A 42 -4.30 1.86 5.38
CA PRO A 42 -4.40 2.41 6.72
C PRO A 42 -4.23 1.28 7.75
N GLY A 43 -3.21 1.44 8.60
CA GLY A 43 -2.97 0.60 9.77
C GLY A 43 -2.31 1.45 10.86
N ASP A 44 -2.25 0.94 12.10
CA ASP A 44 -1.84 1.71 13.28
C ASP A 44 -0.52 2.47 13.08
N ARG A 45 0.48 1.81 12.48
CA ARG A 45 1.78 2.43 12.19
C ARG A 45 1.68 3.52 11.12
N SER A 46 0.97 3.26 10.01
CA SER A 46 0.81 4.22 8.92
C SER A 46 0.05 5.46 9.37
N LEU A 47 -1.01 5.29 10.17
CA LEU A 47 -1.81 6.38 10.72
C LEU A 47 -1.04 7.19 11.78
N SER A 48 -0.17 6.53 12.56
CA SER A 48 0.70 7.23 13.53
C SER A 48 1.81 8.05 12.87
N GLY A 49 2.15 7.75 11.61
CA GLY A 49 3.17 8.46 10.85
C GLY A 49 2.67 9.70 10.11
N LEU A 50 1.35 9.92 10.07
CA LEU A 50 0.74 11.11 9.48
C LEU A 50 0.84 12.30 10.44
N GLU A 51 1.01 13.50 9.89
CA GLU A 51 0.86 14.73 10.65
C GLU A 51 -0.60 14.91 11.11
N ALA A 52 -0.80 15.72 12.14
CA ALA A 52 -2.11 15.82 12.81
C ALA A 52 -3.21 16.34 11.87
N ASP A 53 -2.88 17.32 11.04
CA ASP A 53 -3.77 17.90 10.04
C ASP A 53 -4.11 16.92 8.91
N GLN A 54 -3.12 16.19 8.39
CA GLN A 54 -3.31 15.15 7.38
C GLN A 54 -4.19 14.01 7.91
N ARG A 55 -3.96 13.60 9.16
CA ARG A 55 -4.78 12.58 9.82
C ARG A 55 -6.21 13.07 10.03
N ASP A 56 -6.40 14.32 10.43
CA ASP A 56 -7.73 14.91 10.61
C ASP A 56 -8.48 15.03 9.28
N GLU A 57 -7.80 15.40 8.19
CA GLU A 57 -8.35 15.36 6.85
C GLU A 57 -8.74 13.94 6.45
N LEU A 58 -7.84 12.97 6.64
CA LEU A 58 -8.10 11.57 6.35
C LEU A 58 -9.34 11.05 7.11
N LEU A 59 -9.49 11.37 8.40
CA LEU A 59 -10.64 10.96 9.22
C LEU A 59 -11.94 11.66 8.81
N LYS A 60 -11.89 12.89 8.30
CA LYS A 60 -13.08 13.54 7.71
C LYS A 60 -13.53 12.83 6.43
N ILE A 61 -12.56 12.33 5.66
CA ILE A 61 -12.79 11.71 4.37
C ILE A 61 -13.20 10.22 4.51
N PHE A 62 -12.63 9.53 5.50
CA PHE A 62 -12.81 8.11 5.82
C PHE A 62 -13.09 7.95 7.33
N PRO A 63 -14.28 8.34 7.81
CA PRO A 63 -14.63 8.32 9.24
C PRO A 63 -14.60 6.92 9.87
N GLU A 64 -14.72 5.86 9.07
CA GLU A 64 -14.59 4.47 9.50
C GLU A 64 -13.25 4.15 10.15
N LEU A 65 -12.17 4.87 9.80
CA LEU A 65 -10.84 4.69 10.38
C LEU A 65 -10.77 5.15 11.85
N GLY A 66 -11.66 6.05 12.29
CA GLY A 66 -11.69 6.56 13.66
C GLY A 66 -12.31 5.60 14.68
N GLN A 67 -12.88 4.48 14.25
CA GLN A 67 -13.65 3.58 15.11
C GLN A 67 -12.78 2.58 15.91
N GLY A 68 -11.45 2.67 15.77
CA GLY A 68 -10.49 1.88 16.57
C GLY A 68 -10.47 0.38 16.25
N ALA A 69 -11.17 -0.06 15.22
CA ALA A 69 -11.13 -1.42 14.72
C ALA A 69 -10.30 -1.49 13.44
N VAL A 70 -9.54 -2.57 13.28
CA VAL A 70 -8.98 -2.97 11.97
C VAL A 70 -10.17 -3.09 11.02
N VAL A 71 -10.25 -2.21 10.02
CA VAL A 71 -11.32 -2.24 9.04
C VAL A 71 -10.94 -3.30 8.00
N PRO A 72 -11.61 -4.47 7.94
CA PRO A 72 -11.22 -5.58 7.04
C PRO A 72 -11.26 -5.17 5.56
N GLN A 73 -11.98 -4.10 5.26
CA GLN A 73 -12.06 -3.49 3.94
C GLN A 73 -10.69 -3.03 3.39
N PHE A 74 -9.71 -2.77 4.27
CA PHE A 74 -8.35 -2.38 3.89
C PHE A 74 -7.32 -3.49 4.07
N ASP A 75 -7.74 -4.76 4.12
CA ASP A 75 -6.81 -5.90 4.10
C ASP A 75 -5.90 -5.88 2.87
N ALA A 76 -4.73 -6.52 2.99
CA ALA A 76 -3.71 -6.51 1.95
C ALA A 76 -4.28 -6.89 0.57
N ALA A 77 -3.87 -6.16 -0.47
CA ALA A 77 -4.36 -6.39 -1.83
C ALA A 77 -4.04 -7.83 -2.32
N ARG A 78 -2.96 -8.41 -1.80
CA ARG A 78 -2.51 -9.79 -2.02
C ARG A 78 -2.37 -10.54 -0.71
N LEU A 79 -2.43 -11.87 -0.78
CA LEU A 79 -2.20 -12.74 0.36
C LEU A 79 -0.76 -12.61 0.86
N THR A 80 -0.59 -12.14 2.09
CA THR A 80 0.70 -12.09 2.77
C THR A 80 0.88 -13.35 3.59
N LEU A 81 1.88 -14.16 3.23
CA LEU A 81 2.21 -15.38 3.95
C LEU A 81 2.87 -15.07 5.30
N LYS A 82 2.46 -15.77 6.35
CA LYS A 82 3.20 -15.80 7.61
C LYS A 82 4.52 -16.55 7.43
N SER A 83 5.49 -16.29 8.29
CA SER A 83 6.84 -16.86 8.16
C SER A 83 6.86 -18.40 8.11
N TYR A 84 5.94 -19.08 8.79
CA TYR A 84 5.84 -20.54 8.71
C TYR A 84 5.19 -21.03 7.40
N GLU A 85 4.24 -20.30 6.84
CA GLU A 85 3.59 -20.61 5.56
C GLU A 85 4.57 -20.42 4.41
N ALA A 86 5.35 -19.34 4.45
CA ALA A 86 6.42 -19.09 3.48
C ALA A 86 7.50 -20.19 3.53
N ARG A 87 7.91 -20.63 4.73
CA ARG A 87 8.87 -21.74 4.88
C ARG A 87 8.34 -23.04 4.32
N LEU A 88 7.06 -23.34 4.54
CA LEU A 88 6.41 -24.52 3.96
C LEU A 88 6.41 -24.45 2.43
N LEU A 89 6.01 -23.31 1.86
CA LEU A 89 5.99 -23.09 0.41
C LEU A 89 7.38 -23.27 -0.23
N LEU A 90 8.42 -22.70 0.39
CA LEU A 90 9.81 -22.81 -0.09
C LEU A 90 10.35 -24.24 0.06
N GLY A 91 9.98 -24.94 1.14
CA GLY A 91 10.36 -26.33 1.38
C GLY A 91 9.68 -27.34 0.45
N LEU A 92 8.51 -27.02 -0.09
CA LEU A 92 7.75 -27.85 -1.04
C LEU A 92 8.26 -27.78 -2.49
N GLY A 93 9.42 -27.14 -2.73
CA GLY A 93 9.99 -27.05 -4.08
C GLY A 93 9.22 -26.10 -4.99
N GLY A 94 8.80 -24.95 -4.45
CA GLY A 94 8.30 -23.81 -5.22
C GLY A 94 7.24 -24.21 -6.26
N ALA A 95 6.08 -24.70 -5.80
CA ALA A 95 4.94 -24.79 -6.69
C ALA A 95 4.75 -23.42 -7.34
N ASN A 96 4.88 -23.37 -8.67
CA ASN A 96 4.72 -22.16 -9.47
C ASN A 96 3.25 -21.75 -9.38
N LEU A 97 2.89 -21.08 -8.28
CA LEU A 97 1.57 -20.51 -8.08
C LEU A 97 1.47 -19.40 -9.12
N ALA A 98 0.69 -19.65 -10.18
CA ALA A 98 0.37 -18.63 -11.15
C ALA A 98 -0.07 -17.36 -10.39
N PRO A 99 0.46 -16.18 -10.75
CA PRO A 99 0.05 -14.95 -10.07
C PRO A 99 -1.47 -14.86 -10.15
N THR A 100 -2.12 -14.90 -8.99
CA THR A 100 -3.55 -14.65 -8.92
C THR A 100 -3.75 -13.18 -9.26
N GLN A 101 -4.07 -12.91 -10.52
CA GLN A 101 -4.50 -11.60 -10.94
C GLN A 101 -5.85 -11.38 -10.26
N LYS A 102 -5.89 -10.49 -9.26
CA LYS A 102 -7.16 -9.93 -8.80
C LYS A 102 -7.80 -9.30 -10.04
N ALA A 103 -9.03 -9.70 -10.37
CA ALA A 103 -9.71 -9.15 -11.54
C ALA A 103 -9.74 -7.61 -11.43
N PRO A 104 -9.41 -6.85 -12.49
CA PRO A 104 -9.54 -5.40 -12.45
C PRO A 104 -11.00 -5.07 -12.13
N ILE A 105 -11.22 -4.33 -11.05
CA ILE A 105 -12.58 -3.99 -10.63
C ILE A 105 -13.07 -2.86 -11.53
N VAL A 106 -13.97 -3.20 -12.47
CA VAL A 106 -14.72 -2.23 -13.27
C VAL A 106 -15.92 -1.77 -12.43
N GLY A 107 -15.67 -0.88 -11.49
CA GLY A 107 -16.69 -0.26 -10.63
C GLY A 107 -16.15 1.02 -10.04
N GLY A 108 -16.97 2.08 -10.01
CA GLY A 108 -16.56 3.46 -9.71
C GLY A 108 -15.60 3.57 -8.52
N LEU A 109 -14.32 3.72 -8.83
CA LEU A 109 -13.25 3.82 -7.85
C LEU A 109 -13.38 5.18 -7.14
N ARG A 110 -13.66 5.18 -5.84
CA ARG A 110 -13.53 6.40 -5.03
C ARG A 110 -12.05 6.60 -4.72
N MET A 111 -11.34 7.24 -5.64
CA MET A 111 -9.99 7.74 -5.39
C MET A 111 -10.09 9.03 -4.61
N LYS A 112 -9.40 9.10 -3.47
CA LYS A 112 -9.27 10.35 -2.73
C LYS A 112 -7.79 10.58 -2.44
N GLN A 113 -7.34 11.78 -2.77
CA GLN A 113 -5.99 12.24 -2.51
C GLN A 113 -6.02 13.02 -1.21
N VAL A 114 -5.10 12.71 -0.30
CA VAL A 114 -4.81 13.50 0.89
C VAL A 114 -3.42 14.11 0.70
N ALA A 115 -3.32 15.42 0.91
CA ALA A 115 -2.10 16.20 0.74
C ALA A 115 -1.18 16.12 1.96
#